data_AF-A0A2M8MU88-F1
#
_entry.id   AF-A0A2M8MU88-F1
#
_cell.length_a   1.000
_cell.length_b   1.000
_cell.length_c   1.000
_cell.angle_alpha   90.00
_cell.angle_beta   90.00
_cell.angle_gamma   90.00
#
_symmetry.space_group_name_H-M   'P 1'
#
loop_
_entity.id
_entity.type
_entity.pdbx_description
1 polymer ?
#
loop_
_entity_poly.entity_id
_entity_poly.type
_entity_poly.pdbx_seq_one_letter_code
_entity_poly.pdbx_strand_id
1 'polypeptide(L)'
;MSGRGNCYDNSMVLRRENSPLDCFLILLTFFKTIKSELIWPVAWQSRQQAENAIARYIDGFYNPVRRHSSLGFQSPIAFERKAREVS
;
A
#
# COMPACT_ATOMS: atom_id res chain seq x y z
N MET A 1 0.62 15.07 -8.41
CA MET A 1 0.19 13.82 -7.73
C MET A 1 -0.55 14.23 -6.47
N SER A 2 -1.82 13.86 -6.33
CA SER A 2 -2.65 14.17 -5.16
C SER A 2 -2.01 13.55 -3.91
N GLY A 3 -1.86 14.32 -2.83
CA GLY A 3 -1.24 13.86 -1.58
C GLY A 3 -2.11 12.90 -0.75
N ARG A 4 -3.13 12.27 -1.33
CA ARG A 4 -4.00 11.29 -0.69
C ARG A 4 -4.07 10.03 -1.55
N GLY A 5 -3.78 8.88 -0.95
CA GLY A 5 -3.77 7.56 -1.60
C GLY A 5 -2.37 7.09 -2.02
N ASN A 6 -1.30 7.74 -1.56
CA ASN A 6 0.05 7.24 -1.82
C ASN A 6 0.42 6.10 -0.84
N CYS A 7 1.49 5.35 -1.13
CA CYS A 7 1.91 4.22 -0.29
C CYS A 7 2.37 4.60 1.13
N TYR A 8 2.70 5.87 1.38
CA TYR A 8 3.02 6.40 2.72
C TYR A 8 1.76 6.68 3.53
N ASP A 9 0.66 7.10 2.90
CA ASP A 9 -0.62 7.28 3.58
C ASP A 9 -1.11 5.96 4.19
N ASN A 10 -0.90 4.82 3.51
CA ASN A 10 -1.23 3.49 4.05
C ASN A 10 -0.53 3.15 5.38
N SER A 11 0.62 3.77 5.66
CA SER A 11 1.31 3.61 6.95
C SER A 11 0.72 4.48 8.07
N MET A 12 -0.04 5.52 7.71
CA MET A 12 -0.69 6.47 8.63
C MET A 12 -2.21 6.31 8.73
N VAL A 13 -2.83 5.54 7.84
CA VAL A 13 -4.24 5.10 7.92
C VAL A 13 -4.54 4.30 9.19
N LEU A 14 -3.48 3.79 9.81
CA LEU A 14 -3.51 3.19 11.11
C LEU A 14 -3.69 4.29 12.15
N ARG A 15 -4.90 4.40 12.72
CA ARG A 15 -5.25 5.29 13.83
C ARG A 15 -4.17 5.32 14.93
N ARG A 16 -4.21 6.35 15.78
CA ARG A 16 -3.49 6.49 17.08
C ARG A 16 -3.41 5.22 17.95
N GLU A 17 -4.23 4.20 17.66
CA GLU A 17 -4.32 2.91 18.34
C GLU A 17 -3.35 1.83 17.82
N ASN A 18 -2.69 2.03 16.67
CA ASN A 18 -1.66 1.10 16.19
C ASN A 18 -0.29 1.49 16.73
N SER A 19 0.49 0.50 17.16
CA SER A 19 1.82 0.75 17.67
C SER A 19 2.75 1.20 16.53
N PRO A 20 3.79 2.01 16.80
CA PRO A 20 4.80 2.36 15.79
C PRO A 20 5.43 1.14 15.08
N LEU A 21 5.42 -0.02 15.76
CA LEU A 21 5.91 -1.29 15.22
C LEU A 21 5.00 -1.84 14.11
N ASP A 22 3.68 -1.67 14.23
CA ASP A 22 2.70 -2.16 13.24
C ASP A 22 2.83 -1.40 11.91
N CYS A 23 3.02 -0.07 11.98
CA CYS A 23 3.29 0.76 10.79
C CYS A 23 4.57 0.29 10.07
N PHE A 24 5.63 0.01 10.83
CA PHE A 24 6.90 -0.46 10.28
C PHE A 24 6.76 -1.83 9.61
N LEU A 25 6.02 -2.78 10.23
CA LEU A 25 5.77 -4.10 9.65
C LEU A 25 4.97 -4.04 8.34
N ILE A 26 3.98 -3.15 8.24
CA ILE A 26 3.17 -2.96 7.03
C ILE A 26 4.02 -2.39 5.89
N LEU A 27 4.85 -1.38 6.18
CA LEU A 27 5.79 -0.81 5.20
C LEU A 27 6.81 -1.85 4.73
N LEU A 28 7.42 -2.59 5.66
CA LEU A 28 8.38 -3.64 5.30
C LEU A 28 7.75 -4.73 4.43
N THR A 29 6.52 -5.13 4.76
CA THR A 29 5.79 -6.14 3.98
C THR A 29 5.47 -5.63 2.57
N PHE A 30 5.05 -4.36 2.44
CA PHE A 30 4.85 -3.72 1.14
C PHE A 30 6.11 -3.77 0.27
N PHE A 31 7.25 -3.32 0.79
CA PHE A 31 8.49 -3.26 0.00
C PHE A 31 9.00 -4.64 -0.38
N LYS A 32 8.86 -5.65 0.49
CA LYS A 32 9.18 -7.04 0.14
C LYS A 32 8.30 -7.52 -1.01
N THR A 33 7.00 -7.27 -0.91
CA THR A 33 5.98 -7.72 -1.86
C THR A 33 6.15 -7.09 -3.24
N ILE A 34 6.25 -5.76 -3.32
CA ILE A 34 6.37 -5.08 -4.61
C ILE A 34 7.67 -5.46 -5.33
N LYS A 35 8.75 -5.71 -4.58
CA LYS A 35 10.01 -6.20 -5.15
C LYS A 35 9.84 -7.57 -5.80
N SER A 36 9.22 -8.51 -5.10
CA SER A 36 9.01 -9.87 -5.62
C SER A 36 8.00 -9.94 -6.76
N GLU A 37 6.92 -9.18 -6.69
CA GLU A 37 5.80 -9.30 -7.64
C GLU A 37 5.95 -8.42 -8.87
N LEU A 38 6.61 -7.26 -8.75
CA LEU A 38 6.69 -6.26 -9.83
C LEU A 38 8.12 -5.98 -10.26
N ILE A 39 9.03 -5.70 -9.32
CA ILE A 39 10.35 -5.17 -9.68
C ILE A 39 11.27 -6.23 -10.25
N TRP A 40 11.42 -7.37 -9.59
CA TRP A 40 12.35 -8.44 -10.00
C TRP A 40 11.92 -9.22 -11.26
N PRO A 41 10.63 -9.51 -11.49
CA PRO A 41 10.22 -10.29 -12.67
C PRO A 41 10.31 -9.53 -14.00
N VAL A 42 10.46 -8.20 -13.96
CA VAL A 42 10.34 -7.34 -15.15
C VAL A 42 11.67 -6.65 -15.46
N ALA A 43 12.13 -6.79 -16.71
CA ALA A 43 13.23 -5.99 -17.23
C ALA A 43 12.73 -4.61 -17.68
N TRP A 44 13.09 -3.56 -16.95
CA TRP A 44 12.66 -2.20 -17.21
C TRP A 44 13.58 -1.53 -18.24
N GLN A 45 13.00 -0.98 -19.30
CA GLN A 45 13.74 -0.26 -20.34
C GLN A 45 14.07 1.18 -19.94
N SER A 46 13.24 1.78 -19.08
CA SER A 46 13.47 3.12 -18.54
C SER A 46 12.94 3.25 -17.12
N ARG A 47 13.50 4.21 -16.39
CA ARG A 47 13.01 4.59 -15.06
C ARG A 47 11.55 5.02 -15.10
N GLN A 48 11.15 5.78 -16.11
CA GLN A 48 9.78 6.26 -16.27
C GLN A 48 8.78 5.09 -16.45
N GLN A 49 9.18 4.04 -17.18
CA GLN A 49 8.36 2.84 -17.33
C GLN A 49 8.13 2.16 -15.97
N ALA A 50 9.18 2.00 -15.17
CA ALA A 50 9.09 1.42 -13.83
C ALA A 50 8.22 2.28 -12.90
N GLU A 51 8.40 3.60 -12.91
CA GLU A 51 7.60 4.54 -12.11
C GLU A 51 6.11 4.46 -12.46
N ASN A 52 5.77 4.43 -13.74
CA ASN A 52 4.39 4.26 -14.20
C ASN A 52 3.79 2.92 -13.78
N ALA A 53 4.57 1.84 -13.84
CA ALA A 53 4.12 0.52 -13.42
C ALA A 53 3.91 0.45 -11.89
N ILE A 54 4.80 1.06 -11.11
CA ILE A 54 4.66 1.18 -9.65
C ILE A 54 3.39 1.97 -9.31
N ALA A 55 3.15 3.11 -9.95
CA ALA A 55 1.95 3.91 -9.72
C ALA A 55 0.68 3.10 -10.01
N ARG A 56 0.63 2.40 -11.16
CA ARG A 56 -0.49 1.52 -11.52
C ARG A 56 -0.66 0.36 -10.54
N TYR A 57 0.43 -0.22 -10.06
CA TYR A 57 0.38 -1.29 -9.07
C TYR A 57 -0.20 -0.78 -7.74
N ILE A 58 0.22 0.40 -7.28
CA ILE A 58 -0.25 0.98 -6.02
C ILE A 58 -1.74 1.34 -6.13
N ASP A 59 -2.12 2.14 -7.12
CA ASP A 59 -3.47 2.70 -7.23
C ASP A 59 -4.48 1.69 -7.80
N GLY A 60 -4.03 0.84 -8.74
CA GLY A 60 -4.89 -0.10 -9.44
C GLY A 60 -5.04 -1.46 -8.76
N PHE A 61 -4.11 -1.84 -7.89
CA PHE A 61 -4.13 -3.17 -7.26
C PHE A 61 -3.89 -3.13 -5.75
N TYR A 62 -2.80 -2.56 -5.28
CA TYR A 62 -2.42 -2.62 -3.86
C TYR A 62 -3.48 -1.96 -2.97
N ASN A 63 -3.75 -0.66 -3.17
CA ASN A 63 -4.69 0.10 -2.36
C ASN A 63 -6.14 -0.42 -2.41
N PRO A 64 -6.72 -0.74 -3.59
CA PRO A 64 -8.12 -1.16 -3.68
C PRO A 64 -8.36 -2.66 -3.44
N VAL A 65 -7.37 -3.53 -3.70
CA VAL A 65 -7.59 -4.99 -3.79
C VAL A 65 -6.76 -5.78 -2.78
N ARG A 66 -5.48 -5.41 -2.55
CA ARG A 66 -4.56 -6.22 -1.74
C ARG A 66 -5.00 -6.29 -0.28
N ARG A 67 -5.28 -7.49 0.20
CA ARG A 67 -5.69 -7.72 1.59
C ARG A 67 -4.49 -7.93 2.51
N HIS A 68 -4.58 -7.39 3.72
CA HIS A 68 -3.55 -7.55 4.76
C HIS A 68 -4.14 -8.22 6.00
N SER A 69 -3.47 -9.23 6.55
CA SER A 69 -3.89 -9.90 7.79
C SER A 69 -3.95 -8.93 8.98
N SER A 70 -3.01 -7.99 9.06
CA SER A 70 -2.98 -6.92 10.06
C SER A 70 -4.17 -5.95 9.95
N LEU A 71 -4.82 -5.86 8.79
CA LEU A 71 -6.03 -5.04 8.57
C LEU A 71 -7.32 -5.87 8.64
N GLY A 72 -7.28 -7.07 9.24
CA GLY A 72 -8.44 -7.96 9.28
C GLY A 72 -8.84 -8.48 7.90
N PHE A 73 -7.86 -8.76 7.05
CA PHE A 73 -8.04 -9.21 5.65
C PHE A 73 -8.77 -8.20 4.76
N GLN A 74 -8.64 -6.91 5.06
CA GLN A 74 -9.17 -5.82 4.24
C GLN A 74 -8.07 -5.17 3.39
N SER A 75 -8.47 -4.57 2.28
CA SER A 75 -7.59 -3.67 1.51
C SER A 75 -7.43 -2.34 2.22
N PRO A 76 -6.31 -1.60 2.03
CA PRO A 76 -6.11 -0.29 2.64
C PRO A 76 -7.30 0.67 2.46
N ILE A 77 -7.84 0.80 1.25
CA ILE A 77 -9.00 1.68 0.98
C ILE A 77 -10.26 1.21 1.73
N ALA A 78 -10.54 -0.10 1.73
CA ALA A 78 -11.70 -0.65 2.44
C ALA A 78 -11.59 -0.44 3.96
N PHE A 79 -10.39 -0.61 4.51
CA PHE A 79 -10.10 -0.36 5.92
C PHE A 79 -10.29 1.12 6.28
N GLU A 80 -9.74 2.04 5.47
CA GLU A 80 -9.95 3.48 5.63
C GLU A 80 -11.42 3.86 5.62
N ARG A 81 -12.18 3.35 4.64
CA ARG A 81 -13.60 3.67 4.49
C ARG A 81 -14.38 3.24 5.73
N LYS A 82 -14.14 2.01 6.21
CA LYS A 82 -14.77 1.51 7.44
C LYS A 82 -14.39 2.35 8.66
N ALA A 83 -13.14 2.81 8.75
CA ALA A 83 -12.71 3.67 9.85
C ALA A 83 -13.42 5.04 9.84
N ARG A 84 -13.73 5.59 8.67
CA ARG A 84 -14.48 6.86 8.53
C ARG A 84 -15.98 6.73 8.81
N GLU A 85 -16.58 5.58 8.53
CA GLU A 85 -18.00 5.32 8.80
C GLU A 85 -18.30 5.15 10.30
N VAL A 86 -17.28 4.84 11.11
CA VAL A 86 -17.39 4.59 12.56
C VAL A 86 -17.02 5.85 13.39
N SER A 87 -16.68 6.96 12.74
CA SER A 87 -16.41 8.27 13.36
C SER A 87 -17.57 9.23 13.14
#